data_AF-A0A8X6WDL3-F1
#
_entry.id   AF-A0A8X6WDL3-F1
#
_cell.length_a   1.000
_cell.length_b   1.000
_cell.length_c   1.000
_cell.angle_alpha   90.00
_cell.angle_beta   90.00
_cell.angle_gamma   90.00
#
_symmetry.space_group_name_H-M   'P 1'
#
loop_
_entity.id
_entity.type
_entity.pdbx_description
1 polymer ?
#
loop_
_entity_poly.entity_id
_entity_poly.type
_entity_poly.pdbx_seq_one_letter_code
_entity_poly.pdbx_strand_id
1 'polypeptide(L)'
;MKIDIFTELHVFVDASKGSYAGCVFARSIVDSRVSVILVRAKSRVAPLKLLSIPRLELMACCVGARLVNSILKALNMPDLKVTLWSDSTTALWWIKEYGNWSVFVANRVKEIRQLKFTHGSTFQET
;
A
#
# COMPACT_ATOMS: atom_id res chain seq x y z
N MET A 1 -15.78 -5.96 23.40
CA MET A 1 -14.91 -6.51 22.35
C MET A 1 -13.50 -6.00 22.61
N LYS A 2 -12.65 -6.79 23.28
CA LYS A 2 -11.24 -6.42 23.48
C LYS A 2 -10.59 -6.46 22.11
N ILE A 3 -10.20 -5.29 21.61
CA ILE A 3 -9.35 -5.19 20.43
C ILE A 3 -8.00 -5.66 20.92
N ASP A 4 -7.63 -6.91 20.62
CA ASP A 4 -6.23 -7.31 20.68
C ASP A 4 -5.46 -6.28 19.85
N ILE A 5 -4.58 -5.53 20.48
CA ILE A 5 -3.86 -4.43 19.84
C ILE A 5 -3.02 -5.06 18.73
N PHE A 6 -3.48 -4.92 17.48
CA PHE A 6 -2.72 -5.39 16.33
C PHE A 6 -1.35 -4.71 16.35
N THR A 7 -0.30 -5.50 16.16
CA THR A 7 1.08 -5.01 16.26
C THR A 7 1.56 -4.47 14.92
N GLU A 8 1.00 -4.97 13.81
CA GLU A 8 1.46 -4.65 12.46
C GLU A 8 0.30 -4.61 11.45
N LEU A 9 0.41 -3.73 10.46
CA LEU A 9 -0.42 -3.73 9.26
C LEU A 9 0.41 -4.14 8.05
N HIS A 10 -0.11 -5.06 7.25
CA HIS A 10 0.46 -5.45 5.98
C HIS A 10 -0.48 -5.08 4.85
N VAL A 11 0.03 -4.33 3.87
CA VAL A 11 -0.72 -3.88 2.71
C VAL A 11 -0.20 -4.62 1.50
N PHE A 12 -1.08 -5.29 0.76
CA PHE A 12 -0.72 -5.92 -0.52
C PHE A 12 -1.44 -5.18 -1.63
N VAL A 13 -0.74 -4.94 -2.73
CA VAL A 13 -1.30 -4.30 -3.93
C VAL A 13 -0.94 -5.10 -5.16
N ASP A 14 -1.84 -5.08 -6.13
CA ASP A 14 -1.70 -5.81 -7.39
C ASP A 14 -2.50 -5.09 -8.48
N ALA A 15 -2.09 -5.25 -9.74
CA ALA A 15 -2.81 -4.77 -10.90
C ALA A 15 -2.85 -5.77 -12.06
N SER A 16 -3.91 -5.64 -12.84
CA SER A 16 -4.09 -6.32 -14.12
C SER A 16 -4.55 -5.32 -15.17
N LYS A 17 -4.72 -5.78 -16.41
CA LYS A 17 -5.26 -4.94 -17.50
C LYS A 17 -6.67 -4.40 -17.19
N GLY A 18 -7.46 -5.11 -16.38
CA GLY A 18 -8.86 -4.77 -16.11
C GLY A 18 -9.08 -4.00 -14.81
N SER A 19 -8.17 -4.10 -13.85
CA SER A 19 -8.35 -3.51 -12.53
C SER A 19 -7.06 -3.41 -11.75
N TYR A 20 -7.04 -2.57 -10.73
CA TYR A 20 -5.97 -2.49 -9.73
C TYR A 20 -6.57 -2.41 -8.34
N ALA A 21 -5.89 -2.97 -7.35
CA ALA A 21 -6.45 -3.14 -6.01
C ALA A 21 -5.39 -3.06 -4.91
N GLY A 22 -5.87 -2.88 -3.68
CA GLY A 22 -5.07 -3.09 -2.47
C GLY A 22 -5.91 -3.62 -1.33
N CYS A 23 -5.30 -4.43 -0.47
CA CYS A 23 -5.89 -4.95 0.75
C CYS A 23 -4.95 -4.75 1.94
N VAL A 24 -5.52 -4.57 3.13
CA VAL A 24 -4.80 -4.32 4.38
C VAL A 24 -5.18 -5.40 5.37
N PHE A 25 -4.17 -6.16 5.81
CA PHE A 25 -4.28 -7.14 6.88
C PHE A 25 -3.70 -6.56 8.16
N ALA A 26 -4.35 -6.85 9.29
CA ALA A 26 -3.77 -6.62 10.60
C ALA A 26 -3.24 -7.94 11.16
N ARG A 27 -2.02 -7.90 11.69
CA ARG A 27 -1.33 -9.02 12.30
C ARG A 27 -1.11 -8.72 13.78
N SER A 28 -1.43 -9.68 14.63
CA SER A 28 -1.13 -9.67 16.06
C SER A 28 -0.37 -10.91 16.47
N ILE A 29 0.51 -10.76 17.47
CA ILE A 29 1.18 -11.88 18.13
C ILE A 29 0.84 -11.80 19.61
N VAL A 30 0.14 -12.81 20.13
CA VAL A 30 -0.20 -12.94 21.55
C VAL A 30 0.16 -14.36 21.97
N ASP A 31 0.98 -14.50 23.02
CA ASP A 31 1.41 -15.80 23.56
C ASP A 31 1.92 -16.77 22.48
N SER A 32 2.78 -16.27 21.59
CA SER A 32 3.34 -17.00 20.43
C SER A 32 2.33 -17.46 19.37
N ARG A 33 1.06 -17.05 19.47
CA ARG A 33 0.04 -17.28 18.44
C ARG A 33 -0.04 -16.08 17.51
N VAL A 34 -0.01 -16.36 16.21
CA VAL A 34 -0.19 -15.35 15.16
C VAL A 34 -1.65 -15.34 14.74
N SER A 35 -2.29 -14.17 14.78
CA SER A 35 -3.60 -13.93 14.19
C SER A 35 -3.46 -12.91 13.06
N VAL A 36 -4.14 -13.18 11.95
CA VAL A 36 -4.17 -12.29 10.78
C VAL A 36 -5.62 -12.09 10.36
N ILE A 37 -6.04 -10.84 10.26
CA ILE A 37 -7.39 -10.49 9.82
C ILE A 37 -7.36 -9.48 8.68
N LEU A 38 -8.29 -9.59 7.76
CA LEU A 38 -8.51 -8.57 6.73
C LEU A 38 -9.24 -7.37 7.37
N VAL A 39 -8.60 -6.20 7.34
CA VAL A 39 -9.19 -4.95 7.87
C VAL A 39 -9.98 -4.23 6.79
N ARG A 40 -9.41 -4.10 5.59
CA ARG A 40 -10.03 -3.36 4.49
C ARG A 40 -9.44 -3.78 3.15
N ALA A 41 -10.27 -3.77 2.11
CA ALA A 41 -9.82 -3.88 0.72
C ALA A 41 -10.49 -2.82 -0.15
N LYS A 42 -9.84 -2.46 -1.26
CA LYS A 42 -10.40 -1.59 -2.30
C LYS A 42 -9.85 -1.94 -3.66
N SER A 43 -10.74 -2.13 -4.62
CA SER A 43 -10.42 -2.29 -6.04
C SER A 43 -10.92 -1.09 -6.85
N ARG A 44 -10.35 -0.91 -8.04
CA ARG A 44 -10.76 0.08 -9.04
C ARG A 44 -10.64 -0.53 -10.42
N VAL A 45 -11.62 -0.27 -11.28
CA VAL A 45 -11.57 -0.64 -12.70
C VAL A 45 -10.47 0.17 -13.39
N ALA A 46 -9.74 -0.46 -14.30
CA ALA A 46 -8.72 0.21 -15.09
C ALA A 46 -9.35 1.36 -15.92
N PRO A 47 -8.66 2.51 -16.07
CA PRO A 47 -9.20 3.62 -16.84
C PRO A 47 -9.44 3.22 -18.31
N LEU A 48 -10.47 3.83 -18.93
CA LEU A 48 -10.74 3.64 -20.37
C LEU A 48 -9.54 4.07 -21.24
N LYS A 49 -8.80 5.10 -20.81
CA LYS A 49 -7.51 5.43 -21.41
C LYS A 49 -6.49 4.37 -21.02
N LEU A 50 -6.05 3.61 -22.02
CA LEU A 50 -5.05 2.56 -21.87
C LEU A 50 -3.80 3.06 -21.13
N LEU A 51 -3.54 2.42 -20.00
CA LEU A 51 -2.31 2.56 -19.23
C LEU A 51 -1.49 1.28 -19.40
N SER A 52 -0.16 1.40 -19.35
CA SER A 52 0.71 0.24 -19.28
C SER A 52 0.55 -0.47 -17.93
N ILE A 53 0.84 -1.78 -17.88
CA ILE A 53 0.82 -2.56 -16.63
C ILE A 53 1.62 -1.87 -15.51
N PRO A 54 2.88 -1.42 -15.71
CA PRO A 54 3.61 -0.73 -14.63
C PRO A 54 2.91 0.52 -14.08
N ARG A 55 2.17 1.27 -14.92
CA ARG A 55 1.40 2.44 -14.46
C ARG A 55 0.17 2.02 -13.66
N LEU A 56 -0.44 0.89 -13.98
CA LEU A 56 -1.54 0.31 -13.19
C LEU A 56 -1.01 -0.22 -11.85
N GLU A 57 0.15 -0.86 -11.83
CA GLU A 57 0.83 -1.27 -10.59
C GLU A 57 1.12 -0.07 -9.68
N LEU A 58 1.68 1.01 -10.23
CA LEU A 58 1.90 2.24 -9.47
C LEU A 58 0.58 2.84 -8.92
N MET A 59 -0.52 2.69 -9.66
CA MET A 59 -1.84 3.10 -9.19
C MET A 59 -2.37 2.19 -8.07
N ALA A 60 -2.08 0.88 -8.12
CA ALA A 60 -2.34 -0.06 -7.03
C ALA A 60 -1.58 0.37 -5.76
N CYS A 61 -0.28 0.71 -5.88
CA CYS A 61 0.52 1.25 -4.79
C CYS A 61 -0.10 2.51 -4.17
N CYS A 62 -0.57 3.45 -5.00
CA CYS A 62 -1.29 4.63 -4.51
C CYS A 62 -2.58 4.28 -3.75
N VAL A 63 -3.34 3.28 -4.21
CA VAL A 63 -4.55 2.81 -3.52
C VAL A 63 -4.19 2.20 -2.16
N GLY A 64 -3.20 1.31 -2.11
CA GLY A 64 -2.72 0.70 -0.87
C GLY A 64 -2.24 1.73 0.15
N ALA A 65 -1.41 2.69 -0.29
CA ALA A 65 -0.89 3.76 0.56
C ALA A 65 -2.02 4.64 1.14
N ARG A 66 -3.02 4.99 0.33
CA ARG A 66 -4.20 5.74 0.79
C ARG A 66 -5.06 4.93 1.77
N LEU A 67 -5.22 3.63 1.53
CA LEU A 67 -6.00 2.75 2.39
C LEU A 67 -5.40 2.70 3.78
N VAL A 68 -4.11 2.37 3.90
CA VAL A 68 -3.47 2.26 5.22
C VAL A 68 -3.42 3.60 5.93
N ASN A 69 -3.13 4.70 5.23
CA ASN A 69 -3.21 6.04 5.82
C ASN A 69 -4.60 6.35 6.39
N SER A 70 -5.68 5.94 5.71
CA SER A 70 -7.04 6.13 6.22
C SER A 70 -7.33 5.30 7.47
N ILE A 71 -6.76 4.10 7.56
CA ILE A 71 -6.90 3.20 8.72
C ILE A 71 -6.13 3.76 9.91
N LEU A 72 -4.86 4.15 9.73
CA LEU A 72 -4.04 4.74 10.78
C LEU A 72 -4.69 5.98 11.40
N LYS A 73 -5.27 6.85 10.55
CA LYS A 73 -6.03 8.02 11.00
C LYS A 73 -7.31 7.64 11.77
N ALA A 74 -8.07 6.67 11.27
CA ALA A 74 -9.30 6.23 11.92
C ALA A 74 -9.04 5.55 13.28
N LEU A 75 -7.92 4.83 13.41
CA LEU A 75 -7.50 4.17 14.66
C LEU A 75 -6.79 5.12 15.63
N ASN A 76 -6.43 6.33 15.20
CA ASN A 76 -5.56 7.25 15.94
C ASN A 76 -4.24 6.58 16.39
N MET A 77 -3.67 5.74 15.53
CA MET A 77 -2.43 5.01 15.76
C MET A 77 -1.41 5.35 14.66
N PRO A 78 -0.85 6.57 14.63
CA PRO A 78 0.08 6.98 13.59
C PRO A 78 1.42 6.23 13.62
N ASP A 79 1.74 5.58 14.75
CA ASP A 79 3.01 4.89 14.98
C ASP A 79 2.96 3.36 14.79
N LEU A 80 1.81 2.84 14.33
CA LEU A 80 1.65 1.42 14.08
C LEU A 80 2.56 0.96 12.94
N LYS A 81 3.28 -0.15 13.14
CA LYS A 81 4.20 -0.67 12.12
C LYS A 81 3.41 -1.07 10.86
N VAL A 82 3.79 -0.50 9.72
CA VAL A 82 3.19 -0.79 8.42
C VAL A 82 4.24 -1.41 7.50
N THR A 83 3.85 -2.40 6.71
CA THR A 83 4.62 -2.86 5.56
C THR A 83 3.73 -2.86 4.32
N LEU A 84 4.25 -2.31 3.23
CA LEU A 84 3.55 -2.24 1.94
C LEU A 84 4.26 -3.19 0.98
N TRP A 85 3.51 -4.03 0.27
CA TRP A 85 4.00 -5.09 -0.59
C TRP A 85 3.49 -4.89 -2.02
N SER A 86 4.37 -5.11 -2.99
CA SER A 86 4.05 -5.19 -4.43
C SER A 86 5.04 -6.15 -5.10
N ASP A 87 4.59 -6.89 -6.11
CA ASP A 87 5.43 -7.73 -6.98
C ASP A 87 6.00 -6.97 -8.20
N SER A 88 5.61 -5.70 -8.37
CA SER A 88 6.04 -4.88 -9.50
C SER A 88 7.37 -4.20 -9.24
N THR A 89 8.47 -4.85 -9.65
CA THR A 89 9.82 -4.28 -9.58
C THR A 89 9.93 -2.88 -10.20
N THR A 90 9.20 -2.62 -11.29
CA THR A 90 9.17 -1.30 -11.94
C THR A 90 8.48 -0.25 -11.07
N ALA A 91 7.33 -0.58 -10.45
CA ALA A 91 6.66 0.34 -9.55
C ALA A 91 7.49 0.60 -8.29
N LEU A 92 8.10 -0.45 -7.72
CA LEU A 92 9.01 -0.35 -6.58
C LEU A 92 10.19 0.57 -6.90
N TRP A 93 10.81 0.40 -8.07
CA TRP A 93 11.93 1.23 -8.50
C TRP A 93 11.54 2.70 -8.63
N TRP A 94 10.41 3.02 -9.27
CA TRP A 94 9.91 4.39 -9.32
C TRP A 94 9.62 4.99 -7.94
N ILE A 95 9.11 4.18 -6.99
CA ILE A 95 8.80 4.62 -5.63
C ILE A 95 10.07 4.88 -4.83
N LYS A 96 11.14 4.10 -5.02
CA LYS A 96 12.40 4.22 -4.26
C LYS A 96 13.35 5.27 -4.84
N GLU A 97 13.46 5.36 -6.17
CA GLU A 97 14.46 6.17 -6.83
C GLU A 97 13.97 7.55 -7.30
N TYR A 98 14.88 8.52 -7.35
CA TYR A 98 14.61 9.82 -7.97
C TYR A 98 15.03 9.78 -9.44
N GLY A 99 14.18 10.32 -10.32
CA GLY A 99 14.48 10.38 -11.74
C GLY A 99 13.52 11.27 -12.50
N ASN A 100 13.85 11.53 -13.76
CA ASN A 100 13.05 12.35 -14.64
C ASN A 100 11.89 11.53 -15.24
N TRP A 101 10.86 11.30 -14.43
CA TRP A 101 9.69 10.53 -14.83
C TRP A 101 8.65 11.38 -15.55
N SER A 102 7.82 10.74 -16.38
CA SER A 102 6.60 11.39 -16.89
C SER A 102 5.76 11.97 -15.75
N VAL A 103 5.08 13.09 -15.99
CA VAL A 103 4.23 13.79 -15.01
C VAL A 103 3.27 12.84 -14.27
N PHE A 104 2.72 11.85 -14.98
CA PHE A 104 1.87 10.82 -14.38
C PHE A 104 2.58 10.05 -13.25
N VAL A 105 3.76 9.51 -13.54
CA VAL A 105 4.54 8.72 -12.58
C VAL A 105 5.06 9.61 -11.45
N ALA A 106 5.61 10.78 -11.78
CA ALA A 106 6.14 11.73 -10.80
C ALA A 106 5.08 12.14 -9.77
N ASN A 107 3.85 12.45 -10.22
CA ASN A 107 2.77 12.85 -9.32
C ASN A 107 2.32 11.72 -8.38
N ARG A 108 2.30 10.46 -8.86
CA ARG A 108 1.91 9.30 -8.05
C ARG A 108 2.99 8.91 -7.04
N VAL A 109 4.25 8.94 -7.46
CA VAL A 109 5.41 8.73 -6.57
C VAL A 109 5.46 9.81 -5.49
N LYS A 110 5.29 11.08 -5.86
CA LYS A 110 5.22 12.20 -4.91
C LYS A 110 4.12 11.98 -3.87
N GLU A 111 2.93 11.59 -4.31
CA GLU A 111 1.82 11.29 -3.42
C GLU A 111 2.15 10.16 -2.45
N ILE A 112 2.69 9.03 -2.93
CA ILE A 112 3.07 7.89 -2.07
C ILE A 112 4.11 8.33 -1.03
N ARG A 113 5.14 9.06 -1.44
CA ARG A 113 6.23 9.52 -0.55
C ARG A 113 5.77 10.56 0.48
N GLN A 114 4.73 11.33 0.18
CA GLN A 114 4.16 12.30 1.12
C GLN A 114 3.35 11.63 2.24
N LEU A 115 2.88 10.40 2.02
CA LEU A 115 2.25 9.60 3.05
C LEU A 115 3.36 9.03 3.95
N LYS A 116 3.61 9.73 5.06
CA LYS A 116 4.56 9.27 6.07
C LYS A 116 3.93 8.12 6.85
N PHE A 117 4.50 6.93 6.70
CA PHE A 117 4.25 5.78 7.55
C PHE A 117 5.38 5.69 8.59
N THR A 118 5.12 5.09 9.75
CA THR A 118 6.10 5.01 10.84
C THR A 118 7.36 4.26 10.41
N HIS A 119 8.52 4.62 10.99
CA HIS A 119 9.80 3.94 10.77
C HIS A 119 10.31 3.92 9.31
N GLY A 120 9.89 4.89 8.48
CA GLY A 120 10.35 4.96 7.09
C GLY A 120 9.83 3.81 6.22
N SER A 121 8.72 3.20 6.60
CA SER A 121 8.13 2.08 5.87
C SER A 121 7.77 2.52 4.43
N THR A 122 8.41 1.85 3.48
CA THR A 122 8.21 2.02 2.04
C THR A 122 7.73 0.69 1.45
N PHE A 123 7.38 0.70 0.16
CA PHE A 123 7.02 -0.52 -0.54
C PHE A 123 8.23 -1.48 -0.63
N GLN A 124 7.96 -2.74 -0.31
CA GLN A 124 8.87 -3.86 -0.36
C GLN A 124 8.40 -4.84 -1.44
N GLU A 125 9.36 -5.60 -1.96
CA GLU A 125 9.08 -6.69 -2.88
C GLU A 125 8.46 -7.85 -2.11
N THR A 126 7.43 -8.49 -2.68
CA THR A 126 6.71 -9.61 -2.05
C THR A 126 7.38 -10.94 -2.37
#